data_AF-A0A8W4FKW4-F1
#
_entry.id   AF-A0A8W4FKW4-F1
#
_cell.length_a   1.000
_cell.length_b   1.000
_cell.length_c   1.000
_cell.angle_alpha   90.00
_cell.angle_beta   90.00
_cell.angle_gamma   90.00
#
_symmetry.space_group_name_H-M   'P 1'
#
loop_
_entity.id
_entity.type
_entity.pdbx_description
1 polymer ?
#
loop_
_entity_poly.entity_id
_entity_poly.type
_entity_poly.pdbx_seq_one_letter_code
_entity_poly.pdbx_strand_id
1 'polypeptide(L)' 'VYEDDDIKEAIRRLSENLYNHRVFCIKRASDLTMRLRILPKEQRTNYEEEKFHLKPHPREVIWERKGRAAWAKK' A
#
# COMPACT_ATOMS: atom_id res chain seq x y z
N VAL A 1 2.68 -0.40 -6.89
CA VAL A 1 1.46 -1.24 -6.81
C VAL A 1 0.36 -0.47 -7.50
N TYR A 2 -0.34 -1.09 -8.45
CA TYR A 2 -1.53 -0.48 -9.05
C TYR A 2 -2.69 -0.60 -8.05
N GLU A 3 -3.45 0.48 -7.84
CA GLU A 3 -4.59 0.48 -6.91
C GLU A 3 -5.84 -0.11 -7.58
N ASP A 4 -5.87 -1.44 -7.70
CA ASP A 4 -7.09 -2.18 -8.02
C ASP A 4 -8.07 -2.18 -6.83
N ASP A 5 -9.29 -2.68 -7.04
CA ASP A 5 -10.32 -2.65 -6.00
C ASP A 5 -9.99 -3.50 -4.77
N ASP A 6 -9.22 -4.59 -4.93
CA ASP A 6 -8.76 -5.41 -3.81
C ASP A 6 -7.70 -4.64 -2.99
N ILE A 7 -6.83 -3.89 -3.65
CA ILE A 7 -5.81 -3.03 -3.03
C ILE A 7 -6.45 -1.82 -2.36
N LYS A 8 -7.48 -1.21 -2.94
CA LYS A 8 -8.22 -0.10 -2.29
C LYS A 8 -8.88 -0.56 -1.00
N GLU A 9 -9.52 -1.72 -1.01
CA GLU A 9 -10.13 -2.30 0.19
C GLU A 9 -9.06 -2.70 1.22
N ALA A 10 -7.92 -3.23 0.78
CA ALA A 10 -6.79 -3.48 1.65
C ALA A 10 -6.27 -2.19 2.31
N ILE A 11 -6.12 -1.10 1.54
CA ILE A 11 -5.71 0.23 2.03
C ILE A 11 -6.69 0.75 3.08
N ARG A 12 -8.00 0.59 2.85
CA ARG A 12 -9.06 1.00 3.78
C ARG A 12 -8.97 0.31 5.15
N ARG A 13 -8.41 -0.91 5.20
CA ARG A 13 -8.26 -1.71 6.43
C ARG A 13 -6.98 -1.44 7.20
N LEU A 14 -6.05 -0.62 6.68
CA LEU A 14 -4.81 -0.29 7.39
C LEU A 14 -5.12 0.47 8.68
N SER A 15 -4.26 0.29 9.69
CA SER A 15 -4.26 1.17 10.86
C SER A 15 -3.95 2.61 10.44
N GLU A 16 -4.53 3.57 11.16
CA GLU A 16 -4.42 4.99 10.83
C GLU A 16 -2.96 5.46 10.73
N ASN A 17 -2.09 5.00 11.64
CA ASN A 17 -0.66 5.33 11.61
C ASN A 17 0.02 4.87 10.31
N LEU A 18 -0.27 3.65 9.86
CA LEU A 18 0.30 3.11 8.61
C LEU A 18 -0.26 3.83 7.38
N TYR A 19 -1.55 4.15 7.39
CA TYR A 19 -2.19 4.93 6.32
C TYR A 19 -1.57 6.32 6.22
N ASN A 20 -1.45 7.04 7.34
CA ASN A 20 -0.87 8.38 7.37
C ASN A 20 0.60 8.38 6.93
N HIS A 21 1.38 7.40 7.38
CA HIS A 21 2.76 7.22 6.93
C HIS A 21 2.85 6.98 5.42
N ARG A 22 1.97 6.13 4.87
CA ARG A 22 1.87 5.89 3.41
C ARG A 22 1.56 7.18 2.65
N VAL A 23 0.55 7.93 3.08
CA VAL A 23 0.14 9.19 2.45
C VAL A 23 1.29 10.20 2.47
N PHE A 24 2.02 10.31 3.58
CA PHE A 24 3.21 11.15 3.70
C PHE A 24 4.30 10.74 2.69
N CYS A 25 4.63 9.45 2.62
CA CYS A 25 5.64 8.95 1.69
C CYS A 25 5.27 9.24 0.23
N ILE A 26 4.01 9.03 -0.15
CA ILE A 26 3.51 9.31 -1.51
C ILE A 26 3.60 10.80 -1.81
N LYS A 27 3.09 11.65 -0.91
CA LYS A 27 3.11 13.11 -1.09
C LYS A 27 4.54 13.63 -1.23
N ARG A 28 5.47 13.13 -0.41
CA ARG A 28 6.89 13.47 -0.49
C ARG A 28 7.51 13.01 -1.81
N ALA A 29 7.21 11.79 -2.27
CA ALA A 29 7.70 11.29 -3.56
C ALA A 29 7.18 12.13 -4.73
N SER A 30 5.91 12.53 -4.70
CA SER A 30 5.31 13.42 -5.70
C SER A 30 5.97 14.80 -5.70
N ASP A 31 6.19 15.41 -4.52
CA ASP A 31 6.88 16.70 -4.41
C ASP A 31 8.31 16.66 -4.98
N LEU A 32 9.06 15.59 -4.67
CA LEU A 32 10.40 15.37 -5.21
C LEU A 32 10.40 15.20 -6.73
N THR A 33 9.42 14.45 -7.25
CA THR A 33 9.22 14.26 -8.69
C THR A 33 8.90 15.58 -9.38
N MET A 34 7.99 16.39 -8.81
CA MET A 34 7.63 17.71 -9.33
C MET A 34 8.83 18.66 -9.38
N ARG A 35 9.74 18.57 -8.40
CA ARG A 35 10.95 19.41 -8.34
C ARG A 35 12.13 18.82 -9.12
N LEU A 36 11.98 17.64 -9.71
CA LEU A 36 13.06 16.86 -10.33
C LEU A 36 14.27 16.68 -9.39
N ARG A 37 14.00 16.50 -8.09
CA ARG A 37 15.02 16.29 -7.05
C ARG A 37 14.95 14.88 -6.51
N ILE A 38 16.10 14.40 -6.04
CA ILE A 38 16.24 13.09 -5.40
C ILE A 38 16.35 13.24 -3.88
N LEU A 39 15.99 12.18 -3.17
CA LEU A 39 16.14 12.11 -1.72
C LEU A 39 17.64 12.04 -1.34
N PRO A 40 18.09 12.76 -0.29
CA PRO A 40 19.43 12.62 0.28
C PRO A 40 19.76 11.17 0.64
N LYS A 41 21.03 10.78 0.52
CA LYS A 41 21.47 9.38 0.67
C LYS A 41 21.11 8.79 2.05
N GLU A 42 21.21 9.59 3.10
CA GLU A 42 20.89 9.23 4.49
C GLU A 42 19.40 8.95 4.71
N GLN A 43 18.52 9.50 3.88
CA GLN A 43 17.06 9.35 4.01
C GLN A 43 16.50 8.25 3.11
N ARG A 44 17.34 7.62 2.29
CA ARG A 44 16.92 6.54 1.39
C ARG A 44 16.57 5.32 2.22
N THR A 45 15.45 4.69 1.89
CA THR A 45 15.02 3.46 2.55
C THR A 45 16.03 2.36 2.26
N ASN A 46 16.57 1.75 3.31
CA ASN A 46 17.39 0.56 3.18
C ASN A 46 16.50 -0.65 2.90
N TYR A 47 17.00 -1.61 2.13
CA TYR A 47 16.26 -2.83 1.79
C TYR A 47 15.84 -3.61 3.04
N GLU A 48 16.70 -3.67 4.06
CA GLU A 48 16.45 -4.39 5.32
C GLU A 48 15.40 -3.69 6.20
N GLU A 49 15.25 -2.37 6.07
CA GLU A 49 14.30 -1.56 6.84
C GLU A 49 12.90 -1.52 6.20
N GLU A 50 12.75 -2.02 4.98
CA GLU A 50 11.49 -1.98 4.24
C GLU A 50 10.45 -2.93 4.87
N LYS A 51 9.56 -2.36 5.69
CA LYS A 51 8.44 -3.09 6.28
C LYS A 51 7.33 -3.26 5.24
N PHE A 52 7.07 -4.51 4.82
CA PHE A 52 5.94 -4.86 3.93
C PHE A 52 4.57 -4.83 4.62
N HIS A 53 4.18 -3.66 5.13
CA HIS A 53 2.94 -3.41 5.86
C HIS A 53 1.67 -3.68 5.03
N LEU A 54 1.76 -3.67 3.71
CA LEU A 54 0.64 -3.98 2.81
C LEU A 54 0.48 -5.46 2.46
N LYS A 55 1.39 -6.38 2.82
CA LYS A 55 1.28 -7.80 2.40
C LYS A 55 0.09 -8.60 2.99
N PRO A 56 -0.36 -8.41 4.25
CA PRO A 56 -1.42 -9.25 4.80
C PRO A 56 -2.81 -8.93 4.25
N HIS A 57 -3.16 -7.64 4.14
CA HIS A 57 -4.52 -7.22 3.81
C HIS A 57 -5.02 -7.62 2.40
N PRO A 58 -4.22 -7.52 1.31
CA PRO A 58 -4.65 -7.94 -0.02
C PRO A 58 -4.94 -9.44 -0.10
N ARG A 59 -4.24 -10.28 0.67
CA ARG A 59 -4.47 -11.73 0.67
C ARG A 59 -5.84 -12.07 1.25
N GLU A 60 -6.21 -11.43 2.35
CA GLU A 60 -7.51 -11.59 3.00
C GLU A 60 -8.64 -11.11 2.10
N VAL A 61 -8.51 -9.92 1.50
CA VAL A 61 -9.51 -9.34 0.60
C VAL A 61 -9.73 -10.24 -0.63
N ILE A 62 -8.65 -10.73 -1.24
CA ILE A 62 -8.75 -11.67 -2.38
C ILE A 62 -9.43 -12.97 -1.95
N TRP A 63 -9.13 -13.48 -0.76
CA TRP A 63 -9.75 -14.70 -0.24
C TRP A 63 -11.25 -14.52 0.01
N GLU A 64 -11.67 -13.43 0.65
CA GLU A 64 -13.08 -13.08 0.85
C GLU A 64 -13.83 -12.95 -0.49
N ARG A 65 -13.23 -12.26 -1.47
CA ARG A 65 -13.81 -12.08 -2.80
C ARG A 65 -14.02 -13.42 -3.51
N LYS A 66 -13.00 -14.29 -3.48
CA LYS A 66 -13.10 -15.66 -4.03
C LYS A 66 -14.16 -16.49 -3.31
N GLY A 67 -14.25 -16.35 -1.98
CA GLY A 67 -15.31 -16.94 -1.17
C GLY A 67 -16.69 -16.51 -1.67
N ARG A 68 -17.00 -15.21 -1.64
CA ARG A 68 -18.29 -14.68 -2.12
C ARG A 68 -18.63 -15.14 -3.55
N ALA A 69 -17.65 -15.14 -4.45
CA ALA A 69 -17.85 -15.60 -5.83
C ALA A 69 -18.16 -17.10 -5.94
N ALA A 70 -17.59 -17.94 -5.07
CA ALA A 70 -17.90 -19.37 -5.02
C ALA A 70 -19.31 -19.63 -4.47
N TRP A 71 -19.73 -18.86 -3.45
CA TRP A 71 -21.09 -18.93 -2.90
C TRP A 71 -22.14 -18.48 -3.91
N ALA A 72 -21.90 -17.42 -4.68
CA ALA A 72 -22.84 -16.93 -5.70
C ALA A 72 -23.00 -17.86 -6.91
N LYS A 73 -22.07 -18.79 -7.12
CA LYS A 73 -22.12 -19.81 -8.18
C LYS A 73 -22.86 -21.09 -7.75
N LYS A 74 -23.18 -21.22 -6.47
CA LYS A 74 -23.91 -22.34 -5.89
C LYS A 74 -25.39 -21.99 -5.80
#